data_AF-A0A9E3RVL2-F1
#
_entry.id   AF-A0A9E3RVL2-F1
#
_cell.length_a   1.000
_cell.length_b   1.000
_cell.length_c   1.000
_cell.angle_alpha   90.00
_cell.angle_beta   90.00
_cell.angle_gamma   90.00
#
_symmetry.space_group_name_H-M   'P 1'
#
loop_
_entity.id
_entity.type
_entity.pdbx_description
1 polymer ?
#
loop_
_entity_poly.entity_id
_entity_poly.type
_entity_poly.pdbx_seq_one_letter_code
_entity_poly.pdbx_strand_id
1 'polypeptide(L)' 'MDWNAWFALGVVAVIFVGLARDYAPDMLLLSGVILFAVAGLITPQEAFSGFSNEGMLTVAALFIVASAMRETGALDT' A
#
# COMPACT_ATOMS: atom_id res chain seq x y z
N MET A 1 -1.83 -10.25 26.37
CA MET A 1 -2.11 -9.93 24.96
C MET A 1 -2.78 -8.58 24.95
N ASP A 2 -2.05 -7.55 24.54
CA ASP A 2 -2.49 -6.17 24.63
C ASP A 2 -3.63 -5.89 23.63
N TRP A 3 -4.58 -5.04 24.02
CA TRP A 3 -5.73 -4.61 23.21
C TRP A 3 -5.34 -4.17 21.79
N ASN A 4 -4.18 -3.52 21.66
CA ASN A 4 -3.61 -3.06 20.40
C ASN A 4 -3.35 -4.22 19.42
N ALA A 5 -2.93 -5.39 19.92
CA ALA A 5 -2.64 -6.54 19.07
C ALA A 5 -3.93 -7.12 18.44
N TRP A 6 -5.00 -7.22 19.21
CA TRP A 6 -6.29 -7.68 18.70
C TRP A 6 -6.90 -6.69 17.70
N PHE A 7 -6.76 -5.39 17.97
CA PHE A 7 -7.19 -4.35 17.04
C PHE A 7 -6.42 -4.42 15.71
N ALA A 8 -5.08 -4.50 15.77
CA ALA A 8 -4.25 -4.60 14.57
C ALA A 8 -4.60 -5.84 13.74
N LEU A 9 -4.78 -6.99 14.38
CA LEU A 9 -5.14 -8.25 13.72
C LEU A 9 -6.52 -8.14 13.05
N GLY A 10 -7.50 -7.54 13.73
CA GLY A 10 -8.84 -7.30 13.18
C GLY A 10 -8.82 -6.43 11.91
N VAL A 11 -8.08 -5.32 11.93
CA VAL A 11 -7.95 -4.43 10.75
C VAL A 11 -7.27 -5.16 9.59
N VAL A 12 -6.18 -5.88 9.85
CA VAL A 12 -5.48 -6.66 8.83
C VAL A 12 -6.41 -7.72 8.23
N ALA A 13 -7.17 -8.44 9.06
CA ALA A 13 -8.14 -9.42 8.58
C ALA A 13 -9.21 -8.79 7.67
N VAL A 14 -9.73 -7.61 8.03
CA VAL A 14 -10.69 -6.87 7.20
C VAL A 14 -10.09 -6.48 5.85
N ILE A 15 -8.84 -6.00 5.82
CA ILE A 15 -8.14 -5.66 4.57
C ILE A 15 -8.00 -6.90 3.68
N PHE A 16 -7.55 -8.03 4.23
CA PHE A 16 -7.42 -9.28 3.47
C PHE A 16 -8.76 -9.77 2.91
N VAL A 17 -9.83 -9.71 3.71
CA VAL A 17 -11.18 -10.08 3.27
C VAL A 17 -11.69 -9.12 2.19
N GLY A 18 -11.37 -7.83 2.30
CA GLY A 18 -11.69 -6.83 1.28
C GLY A 18 -10.96 -7.11 -0.04
N LEU A 19 -9.66 -7.40 0.01
CA LEU A 19 -8.87 -7.77 -1.17
C LEU A 19 -9.38 -9.05 -1.82
N ALA A 20 -9.73 -10.06 -1.01
CA ALA A 20 -10.31 -11.30 -1.52
C ALA A 20 -11.69 -11.12 -2.19
N ARG A 21 -12.36 -9.98 -1.94
CA ARG A 21 -13.63 -9.60 -2.58
C ARG A 21 -13.47 -8.60 -3.72
N ASP A 22 -12.25 -8.37 -4.21
CA ASP A 22 -11.97 -7.48 -5.34
C ASP A 22 -12.36 -6.01 -5.11
N TYR A 23 -12.39 -5.57 -3.84
CA TYR A 23 -12.54 -4.15 -3.52
C TYR A 23 -11.26 -3.39 -3.88
N ALA A 24 -11.41 -2.10 -4.19
CA ALA A 24 -10.31 -1.22 -4.56
C ALA A 24 -9.17 -1.27 -3.52
N PRO A 25 -8.00 -1.83 -3.88
CA PRO A 25 -6.91 -2.07 -2.94
C PRO A 25 -6.37 -0.77 -2.35
N ASP A 26 -6.32 0.30 -3.15
CA ASP A 26 -5.87 1.62 -2.73
C ASP A 26 -6.70 2.15 -1.55
N MET A 27 -8.03 2.01 -1.64
CA MET A 27 -8.94 2.54 -0.63
C MET A 27 -8.90 1.68 0.65
N LEU A 28 -8.76 0.36 0.52
CA LEU A 28 -8.61 -0.55 1.66
C LEU A 28 -7.32 -0.29 2.43
N LEU A 29 -6.18 -0.25 1.74
CA LEU A 29 -4.86 -0.04 2.35
C LEU A 29 -4.80 1.35 3.00
N LEU A 30 -5.29 2.39 2.33
CA LEU A 30 -5.35 3.74 2.88
C LEU A 30 -6.23 3.80 4.14
N SER A 31 -7.39 3.15 4.13
CA SER A 31 -8.27 3.09 5.30
C SER A 31 -7.60 2.39 6.49
N GLY A 32 -6.84 1.32 6.24
CA GLY A 32 -6.08 0.61 7.27
C GLY A 32 -5.03 1.48 7.96
N VAL A 33 -4.25 2.22 7.17
CA VAL A 33 -3.24 3.16 7.68
C VAL A 33 -3.89 4.27 8.49
N ILE A 34 -5.02 4.83 8.01
CA ILE A 34 -5.78 5.86 8.74
C ILE A 34 -6.29 5.31 10.08
N LEU A 35 -6.86 4.10 10.10
CA LEU A 35 -7.33 3.47 11.32
C LEU A 35 -6.21 3.25 12.34
N PHE A 36 -5.02 2.84 11.89
CA PHE A 36 -3.85 2.68 12.76
C PHE A 36 -3.32 4.01 13.28
N ALA A 37 -3.30 5.06 12.44
CA ALA A 37 -2.89 6.40 12.84
C ALA A 37 -3.86 7.01 13.88
N VAL A 38 -5.17 6.90 13.65
CA VAL A 38 -6.21 7.41 14.58
C VAL A 38 -6.21 6.64 15.89
N ALA A 39 -5.97 5.33 15.85
CA ALA A 39 -5.84 4.52 17.05
C ALA A 39 -4.52 4.77 17.83
N GLY A 40 -3.61 5.58 17.30
CA GLY A 40 -2.32 5.88 17.92
C GLY A 40 -1.35 4.69 17.93
N LEU A 41 -1.59 3.68 17.07
CA LEU A 41 -0.73 2.50 16.95
C LEU A 41 0.55 2.82 16.14
N ILE A 42 0.47 3.81 15.24
CA ILE A 42 1.59 4.25 14.40
C ILE A 42 1.70 5.78 14.44
N THR A 43 2.93 6.28 14.33
CA THR A 43 3.22 7.71 14.15
C THR A 43 3.01 8.13 12.68
N PRO A 44 2.83 9.43 12.39
CA PRO A 44 2.76 9.92 11.01
C PRO A 44 3.97 9.52 10.18
N GLN A 45 5.18 9.57 10.77
CA GLN A 45 6.42 9.18 10.09
C GLN A 45 6.41 7.70 9.71
N GLU A 46 5.90 6.82 10.58
CA GLU A 46 5.76 5.39 10.29
C GLU A 46 4.70 5.13 9.22
N ALA A 47 3.59 5.87 9.22
CA ALA A 47 2.58 5.78 8.17
C ALA A 47 3.15 6.11 6.78
N PHE A 48 4.04 7.11 6.69
CA PHE A 48 4.72 7.46 5.44
C PHE A 48 5.94 6.58 5.12
N SER A 49 6.46 5.80 6.08
CA SER A 49 7.63 4.94 5.84
C SER A 49 7.40 3.89 4.75
N GLY A 50 6.16 3.42 4.59
CA GLY A 50 5.77 2.51 3.50
C GLY A 50 5.92 3.12 2.11
N PHE A 51 5.77 4.45 1.98
CA PHE A 51 6.00 5.19 0.74
C PHE A 51 7.50 5.42 0.45
N SER A 52 8.39 5.22 1.42
CA SER A 52 9.84 5.33 1.19
C SER A 52 10.49 3.96 0.99
N ASN A 53 9.69 2.91 0.76
CA ASN A 53 10.20 1.57 0.56
C ASN A 53 10.96 1.45 -0.77
N GLU A 54 12.19 0.94 -0.72
CA GLU A 54 13.05 0.75 -1.90
C GLU A 54 12.36 -0.09 -3.00
N GLY A 55 11.55 -1.08 -2.61
CA GLY A 55 10.74 -1.86 -3.54
C GLY A 55 9.69 -1.03 -4.28
N MET A 56 9.05 -0.06 -3.62
CA MET A 56 8.10 0.83 -4.30
C MET A 56 8.81 1.76 -5.29
N LEU A 57 9.97 2.29 -4.90
CA LEU A 57 10.77 3.16 -5.77
C LEU A 57 11.29 2.43 -7.02
N THR A 58 11.71 1.18 -6.89
CA THR A 58 12.16 0.38 -8.05
C THR A 58 11.01 0.09 -9.01
N VAL A 59 9.82 -0.25 -8.51
CA VAL A 59 8.62 -0.42 -9.35
C VAL A 59 8.27 0.88 -10.06
N ALA A 60 8.31 2.02 -9.37
CA ALA A 60 8.08 3.33 -9.98
C ALA A 60 9.08 3.62 -11.13
N ALA A 61 10.36 3.31 -10.94
CA ALA A 61 11.37 3.46 -11.98
C ALA A 61 11.09 2.55 -13.20
N LEU A 62 10.67 1.31 -12.98
CA LEU A 62 10.28 0.39 -14.06
C LEU A 62 9.07 0.90 -14.84
N PHE A 63 8.08 1.50 -14.18
CA PHE A 63 6.95 2.14 -14.86
C PHE A 63 7.41 3.32 -15.75
N ILE A 64 8.35 4.14 -15.27
CA ILE A 64 8.93 5.23 -16.07
C ILE A 64 9.63 4.65 -17.32
N VAL A 65 10.49 3.64 -17.15
CA VAL A 65 11.20 3.00 -18.27
C VAL A 65 10.21 2.37 -19.25
N ALA A 66 9.22 1.63 -18.76
CA ALA A 66 8.18 1.02 -19.59
C ALA A 66 7.40 2.07 -20.39
N SER A 67 7.07 3.22 -19.77
CA SER A 67 6.40 4.32 -20.45
C SER A 67 7.27 4.94 -21.54
N ALA A 68 8.56 5.16 -21.28
CA ALA A 68 9.51 5.67 -22.25
C ALA A 68 9.70 4.74 -23.45
N MET A 69 9.77 3.43 -23.22
CA MET A 69 9.86 2.43 -24.29
C MET A 69 8.58 2.37 -25.15
N ARG A 70 7.41 2.64 -24.55
CA ARG A 70 6.13 2.70 -25.28
C ARG A 70 6.04 3.94 -26.16
N GLU A 71 6.53 5.08 -25.67
CA GLU A 71 6.56 6.34 -26.43
C GLU A 71 7.54 6.29 -27.62
N THR A 72 8.65 5.56 -27.50
CA THR A 72 9.63 5.41 -28.59
C THR A 72 9.24 4.38 -29.65
N GLY A 73 8.09 3.70 -29.49
CA GLY A 73 7.64 2.64 -30.42
C GLY A 73 8.48 1.36 -30.35
N ALA A 74 9.41 1.24 -29.40
CA ALA A 74 10.26 0.05 -29.24
C ALA A 74 9.46 -1.20 -28.82
N LEU A 75 8.23 -1.00 -28.34
CA LEU A 75 7.31 -2.06 -27.93
C LEU A 75 6.17 -2.33 -28.95
N ASP A 76 6.08 -1.54 -30.03
CA ASP A 76 4.98 -1.58 -31.02
C ASP A 76 5.49 -2.15 -32.37
N THR A 77 6.09 -3.34 -32.34
CA THR A 77 6.50 -4.13 -33.51
C THR A 77 5.84 -5.50 -33.47
#